data_AF-A0A4Q6F2U3-F1
#
_entry.id   AF-A0A4Q6F2U3-F1
#
_cell.length_a   1.000
_cell.length_b   1.000
_cell.length_c   1.000
_cell.angle_alpha   90.00
_cell.angle_beta   90.00
_cell.angle_gamma   90.00
#
_symmetry.space_group_name_H-M   'P 1'
#
loop_
_entity.id
_entity.type
_entity.pdbx_description
1 polymer ?
#
loop_
_entity_poly.entity_id
_entity_poly.type
_entity_poly.pdbx_seq_one_letter_code
_entity_poly.pdbx_strand_id
1 'polypeptide(L)' 'MTLFDRILNKEIPANVAYEDDSVLAFHDISPQAPVHVLVIPKHKWARFADFAIADPSQIGEYMKAIARVAKHIAENGV' A
#
# COMPACT_ATOMS: atom_id res chain seq x y z
N MET A 1 -9.96 0.35 -14.26
CA MET A 1 -9.72 -0.87 -13.46
C MET A 1 -8.33 -1.36 -13.78
N THR A 2 -7.51 -1.52 -12.75
CA THR A 2 -6.08 -1.85 -12.78
C THR A 2 -5.84 -3.22 -12.15
N LEU A 3 -4.62 -3.74 -12.26
CA LEU A 3 -4.22 -4.96 -11.54
C LEU A 3 -4.39 -4.80 -10.02
N PHE A 4 -4.03 -3.64 -9.47
CA PHE A 4 -4.13 -3.37 -8.03
C PHE A 4 -5.58 -3.25 -7.55
N ASP A 5 -6.50 -2.76 -8.39
CA ASP A 5 -7.94 -2.82 -8.07
C ASP A 5 -8.41 -4.26 -7.86
N ARG A 6 -7.94 -5.21 -8.69
CA ARG A 6 -8.32 -6.62 -8.58
C ARG A 6 -7.72 -7.29 -7.33
N ILE A 7 -6.51 -6.87 -6.92
CA ILE A 7 -5.90 -7.31 -5.65
C ILE A 7 -6.67 -6.75 -4.45
N LEU A 8 -7.05 -5.45 -4.47
CA LEU A 8 -7.87 -4.83 -3.42
C LEU A 8 -9.22 -5.54 -3.28
N ASN A 9 -9.87 -5.86 -4.40
CA ASN A 9 -11.14 -6.58 -4.45
C ASN A 9 -11.02 -8.08 -4.12
N LYS A 10 -9.81 -8.58 -3.82
CA LYS A 10 -9.53 -10.00 -3.55
C LYS A 10 -9.89 -10.95 -4.70
N GLU A 11 -9.95 -10.43 -5.93
CA GLU A 11 -10.15 -11.22 -7.15
C GLU A 11 -8.87 -11.96 -7.57
N ILE A 12 -7.72 -11.40 -7.22
CA ILE A 12 -6.39 -11.99 -7.43
C ILE A 12 -5.70 -12.06 -6.07
N PRO A 13 -5.08 -13.20 -5.70
CA PRO A 13 -4.35 -13.30 -4.45
C PRO A 13 -3.08 -12.43 -4.48
N ALA A 14 -2.70 -11.92 -3.31
CA ALA A 14 -1.40 -11.31 -3.07
C ALA A 14 -0.86 -11.82 -1.73
N ASN A 15 0.46 -11.87 -1.58
CA ASN A 15 1.08 -12.17 -0.30
C ASN A 15 0.99 -10.92 0.60
N VAL A 16 -0.06 -10.83 1.40
CA VAL A 16 -0.38 -9.64 2.22
C VAL A 16 0.56 -9.58 3.43
N ALA A 17 1.28 -8.47 3.55
CA ALA A 17 2.14 -8.15 4.69
C ALA A 17 1.39 -7.33 5.75
N TYR A 18 0.46 -6.46 5.34
CA TYR A 18 -0.33 -5.63 6.24
C TYR A 18 -1.60 -5.14 5.54
N GLU A 19 -2.70 -5.02 6.28
CA GLU A 19 -3.93 -4.40 5.79
C GLU A 19 -4.66 -3.67 6.92
N ASP A 20 -5.10 -2.44 6.65
CA ASP A 20 -6.01 -1.69 7.51
C ASP A 20 -7.09 -0.99 6.67
N ASP A 21 -7.88 -0.09 7.27
CA ASP A 21 -8.95 0.63 6.57
C ASP A 21 -8.44 1.61 5.49
N SER A 22 -7.18 2.02 5.57
CA SER A 22 -6.57 3.03 4.70
C SER A 22 -5.71 2.44 3.59
N VAL A 23 -5.02 1.33 3.84
CA VAL A 23 -4.04 0.75 2.93
C VAL A 23 -4.09 -0.77 2.86
N LEU A 24 -3.58 -1.30 1.75
CA LEU A 24 -3.17 -2.69 1.62
C LEU A 24 -1.68 -2.72 1.27
N ALA A 25 -0.90 -3.53 1.98
CA ALA A 25 0.51 -3.73 1.72
C ALA A 25 0.81 -5.21 1.45
N PHE A 26 1.54 -5.50 0.37
CA PHE A 26 1.85 -6.87 -0.05
C PHE A 26 3.23 -6.97 -0.69
N HIS A 27 3.83 -8.15 -0.62
CA HIS A 27 5.15 -8.39 -1.20
C HIS A 27 5.09 -8.28 -2.73
N ASP A 28 6.06 -7.57 -3.31
CA ASP A 28 6.23 -7.52 -4.75
C ASP A 28 6.54 -8.92 -5.30
N ILE A 29 5.96 -9.29 -6.44
CA ILE A 29 6.19 -10.57 -7.10
C ILE A 29 7.61 -10.69 -7.70
N SER A 30 8.26 -9.55 -7.95
CA SER A 30 9.60 -9.40 -8.49
C SER A 30 10.46 -8.52 -7.55
N PRO A 31 10.79 -8.99 -6.34
CA PRO A 31 11.47 -8.19 -5.32
C PRO A 31 12.86 -7.71 -5.78
N GLN A 32 13.21 -6.46 -5.46
CA GLN A 32 14.51 -5.84 -5.79
C GLN A 32 15.44 -5.69 -4.55
N ALA A 33 14.95 -6.14 -3.39
CA ALA A 33 15.65 -6.16 -2.11
C ALA A 33 15.12 -7.36 -1.29
N PRO A 34 15.82 -7.80 -0.23
CA PRO A 34 15.35 -8.90 0.62
C PRO A 34 13.93 -8.70 1.15
N VAL A 35 13.58 -7.46 1.46
CA VAL A 35 12.22 -7.02 1.79
C VAL A 35 11.81 -5.97 0.75
N HIS A 36 10.82 -6.30 -0.08
CA HIS A 36 10.24 -5.37 -1.05
C HIS A 36 8.71 -5.46 -1.00
N VAL A 37 8.08 -4.44 -0.44
CA VAL A 37 6.63 -4.38 -0.22
C VAL A 37 6.04 -3.17 -0.93
N LEU A 38 4.96 -3.40 -1.67
CA LEU A 38 4.15 -2.35 -2.27
C LEU A 38 3.05 -1.97 -1.28
N VAL A 39 2.96 -0.67 -0.94
CA VAL A 39 1.86 -0.11 -0.15
C VAL A 39 0.94 0.65 -1.10
N ILE A 40 -0.32 0.22 -1.19
CA ILE A 40 -1.31 0.87 -2.05
C ILE A 40 -2.44 1.47 -1.20
N PRO A 41 -2.93 2.68 -1.54
CA PRO A 41 -4.06 3.29 -0.85
C PRO A 41 -5.37 2.58 -1.25
N LYS A 42 -6.31 2.45 -0.30
CA LYS A 42 -7.70 2.08 -0.61
C LYS A 42 -8.47 3.24 -1.25
N HIS A 43 -8.04 4.48 -1.00
CA HIS A 43 -8.48 5.66 -1.74
C HIS A 43 -7.91 5.66 -3.17
N LYS A 44 -8.73 6.04 -4.16
CA LYS A 44 -8.34 5.97 -5.57
C LYS A 44 -7.74 7.28 -6.08
N TRP A 45 -6.42 7.35 -6.09
CA TRP A 45 -5.65 8.28 -6.94
C TRP A 45 -5.04 7.50 -8.10
N ALA A 46 -5.25 7.95 -9.35
CA ALA A 46 -4.77 7.20 -10.50
C ALA A 46 -3.25 7.30 -10.69
N ARG A 47 -2.66 8.41 -10.25
CA ARG A 47 -1.23 8.72 -10.34
C ARG A 47 -0.79 9.59 -9.17
N PHE A 48 0.51 9.67 -8.95
CA PHE A 48 1.09 10.54 -7.93
C PHE A 48 0.71 12.02 -8.12
N ALA A 49 0.56 12.49 -9.36
CA ALA A 49 0.14 13.87 -9.63
C ALA A 49 -1.26 14.19 -9.09
N ASP A 50 -2.18 13.22 -9.05
CA ASP A 50 -3.52 13.40 -8.47
C ASP A 50 -3.44 13.40 -6.93
N PHE A 51 -2.59 12.53 -6.38
CA PHE A 51 -2.32 12.46 -4.94
C PHE A 51 -1.67 13.75 -4.42
N ALA A 52 -0.69 14.30 -5.14
CA ALA A 52 0.11 15.43 -4.69
C ALA A 52 -0.69 16.73 -4.52
N ILE A 53 -1.86 16.82 -5.16
CA ILE A 53 -2.79 17.95 -5.06
C ILE A 53 -4.08 17.59 -4.30
N ALA A 54 -4.14 16.39 -3.71
CA ALA A 54 -5.28 15.95 -2.92
C ALA A 54 -5.38 16.75 -1.60
N ASP A 55 -6.45 16.50 -0.85
CA ASP A 55 -6.64 17.13 0.45
C ASP A 55 -5.46 16.82 1.39
N PRO A 56 -4.85 17.84 2.03
CA PRO A 56 -3.68 17.64 2.89
C PRO A 56 -3.89 16.64 4.04
N SER A 57 -5.12 16.52 4.56
CA SER A 57 -5.42 15.55 5.61
C SER A 57 -5.33 14.12 5.07
N GLN A 58 -5.85 13.85 3.87
CA GLN A 58 -5.76 12.54 3.21
C GLN A 58 -4.31 12.16 2.90
N ILE A 59 -3.52 13.13 2.41
CA ILE A 59 -2.08 12.95 2.18
C ILE A 59 -1.40 12.57 3.50
N GLY A 60 -1.66 13.34 4.57
CA GLY A 60 -1.09 13.08 5.88
C GLY A 60 -1.48 11.72 6.47
N GLU A 61 -2.72 11.31 6.32
CA GLU A 61 -3.22 9.98 6.75
C GLU A 61 -2.52 8.85 6.00
N TYR A 62 -2.38 8.97 4.68
CA TYR A 62 -1.69 7.97 3.86
C TYR A 62 -0.20 7.87 4.22
N MET A 63 0.49 9.00 4.41
CA MET A 63 1.89 9.01 4.84
C MET A 63 2.08 8.36 6.22
N LYS A 64 1.15 8.59 7.16
CA LYS A 64 1.14 7.88 8.46
C LYS A 64 0.89 6.39 8.30
N ALA A 65 0.04 5.98 7.36
CA ALA A 65 -0.21 4.57 7.07
C ALA A 65 1.05 3.86 6.56
N ILE A 66 1.80 4.48 5.65
CA ILE A 66 3.10 3.97 5.19
C ILE A 66 4.06 3.76 6.37
N ALA A 67 4.13 4.70 7.31
CA ALA A 67 4.97 4.56 8.50
C ALA A 67 4.53 3.39 9.40
N ARG A 68 3.22 3.16 9.56
CA ARG A 68 2.70 1.99 10.29
C ARG A 68 3.11 0.68 9.63
N VAL A 69 2.98 0.59 8.30
CA VAL A 69 3.41 -0.59 7.53
C VAL A 69 4.90 -0.86 7.70
N ALA A 70 5.74 0.16 7.53
CA ALA A 70 7.18 0.02 7.66
C ALA A 70 7.59 -0.46 9.06
N LYS A 71 6.96 0.10 10.10
CA LYS A 71 7.16 -0.36 11.49
C LYS A 71 6.71 -1.80 11.68
N HIS A 72 5.52 -2.17 11.19
CA HIS A 72 5.00 -3.53 11.29
C HIS A 72 5.96 -4.56 10.66
N ILE A 73 6.47 -4.27 9.47
CA ILE A 73 7.43 -5.16 8.78
C ILE A 73 8.73 -5.28 9.59
N ALA A 74 9.27 -4.17 10.09
CA ALA A 74 10.50 -4.17 10.88
C ALA A 74 10.36 -4.99 12.18
N GLU A 75 9.19 -4.98 12.81
CA GLU A 75 8.93 -5.72 14.06
C GLU A 75 8.64 -7.21 13.83
N ASN A 76 8.07 -7.58 12.68
CA ASN A 76 7.59 -8.95 12.43
C ASN A 76 8.46 -9.74 11.45
N GLY A 77 9.47 -9.12 10.84
CA GLY A 77 10.46 -9.82 10.00
C GLY A 77 9.87 -10.49 8.77
N VAL A 78 8.82 -9.90 8.20
CA VAL A 78 8.15 -10.40 6.98
C VAL A 78 9.02 -10.20 5.75
#